data_AF-A0A454CWH5-F1
#
_entry.id   AF-A0A454CWH5-F1
#
_cell.length_a   1.000
_cell.length_b   1.000
_cell.length_c   1.000
_cell.angle_alpha   90.00
_cell.angle_beta   90.00
_cell.angle_gamma   90.00
#
_symmetry.space_group_name_H-M   'P 1'
#
loop_
_entity.id
_entity.type
_entity.pdbx_description
1 polymer ?
#
loop_
_entity_poly.entity_id
_entity_poly.type
_entity_poly.pdbx_seq_one_letter_code
_entity_poly.pdbx_strand_id
1 'polypeptide(L)'
;MSMKGKETMSNEKIVVGKFGATYGIRGWLKVFSYTDNAESIFDYSPWFINQKGTWVEFKVESWKRHNKGMVAKLEGLEVREDAHLLTNFEIAIDPAVLPELSEDEFYWRELFGMQVVTTKGYDLGVVSD
;
A
#
# COMPACT_ATOMS: atom_id res chain seq x y z
N MET A 1 -31.41 19.89 18.58
CA MET A 1 -31.62 18.66 19.37
C MET A 1 -31.24 17.48 18.48
N SER A 2 -30.17 16.76 18.87
CA SER A 2 -29.59 15.49 18.37
C SER A 2 -29.52 15.23 16.85
N MET A 3 -28.33 15.29 16.23
CA MET A 3 -27.27 14.25 16.18
C MET A 3 -27.77 12.96 15.50
N LYS A 4 -27.53 12.78 14.20
CA LYS A 4 -26.29 12.27 13.54
C LYS A 4 -26.24 10.74 13.58
N GLY A 5 -26.75 10.13 12.52
CA GLY A 5 -26.52 8.73 12.16
C GLY A 5 -26.34 8.66 10.65
N LYS A 6 -25.15 9.01 10.17
CA LYS A 6 -24.73 8.54 8.84
C LYS A 6 -24.15 7.16 9.09
N GLU A 7 -24.93 6.14 8.77
CA GLU A 7 -24.44 4.78 8.56
C GLU A 7 -23.52 4.81 7.34
N THR A 8 -22.25 5.12 7.55
CA THR A 8 -21.22 4.89 6.54
C THR A 8 -20.59 3.54 6.86
N MET A 9 -21.21 2.45 6.42
CA MET A 9 -20.49 1.17 6.23
C MET A 9 -19.67 1.28 4.94
N SER A 10 -18.77 2.26 4.84
CA SER A 10 -17.71 2.22 3.86
C SER A 10 -16.53 1.60 4.57
N ASN A 11 -16.29 0.33 4.27
CA ASN A 11 -15.08 -0.38 4.68
C ASN A 11 -13.89 0.22 3.90
N GLU A 12 -13.58 1.47 4.19
CA GLU A 12 -12.56 2.29 3.56
C GLU A 12 -11.20 1.75 4.00
N LYS A 13 -10.72 0.79 3.20
CA LYS A 13 -9.38 0.25 3.35
C LYS A 13 -8.37 1.38 3.29
N ILE A 14 -7.38 1.32 4.16
CA ILE A 14 -6.36 2.35 4.29
C ILE A 14 -5.16 1.94 3.47
N VAL A 15 -4.74 2.77 2.53
CA VAL A 15 -3.48 2.56 1.80
C VAL A 15 -2.32 2.86 2.76
N VAL A 16 -1.47 1.85 2.97
CA VAL A 16 -0.30 1.92 3.86
C VAL A 16 1.01 1.79 3.10
N GLY A 17 0.95 1.46 1.80
CA GLY A 17 2.13 1.36 0.96
C GLY A 17 1.81 1.04 -0.49
N LYS A 18 2.84 0.68 -1.25
CA LYS A 18 2.76 0.36 -2.68
C LYS A 18 3.79 -0.69 -3.06
N PHE A 19 3.41 -1.55 -4.00
CA PHE A 19 4.35 -2.45 -4.65
C PHE A 19 5.21 -1.74 -5.68
N GLY A 20 6.51 -1.97 -5.59
CA GLY A 20 7.51 -1.57 -6.56
C GLY A 20 7.73 -2.63 -7.64
N ALA A 21 8.97 -2.72 -8.12
CA ALA A 21 9.38 -3.70 -9.11
C ALA A 21 9.49 -5.12 -8.52
N THR A 22 9.35 -6.12 -9.39
CA THR A 22 9.64 -7.52 -9.06
C THR A 22 11.11 -7.77 -8.80
N TYR A 23 11.39 -8.56 -7.78
CA TYR A 23 12.72 -8.93 -7.35
C TYR A 23 12.96 -10.43 -7.60
N GLY A 24 14.00 -10.75 -8.37
CA GLY A 24 14.33 -12.14 -8.71
C GLY A 24 13.23 -12.84 -9.53
N ILE A 25 13.26 -14.18 -9.46
CA ILE A 25 12.35 -15.08 -10.21
C ILE A 25 11.29 -15.76 -9.35
N ARG A 26 11.46 -15.75 -8.01
CA ARG A 26 10.60 -16.45 -7.04
C ARG A 26 9.41 -15.62 -6.54
N GLY A 27 8.87 -14.75 -7.40
CA GLY A 27 7.70 -13.92 -7.06
C GLY A 27 7.90 -12.84 -5.99
N TRP A 28 9.13 -12.44 -5.67
CA TRP A 28 9.35 -11.36 -4.69
C TRP A 28 9.00 -10.00 -5.29
N LEU A 29 8.48 -9.11 -4.45
CA LEU A 29 8.12 -7.75 -4.83
C LEU A 29 8.80 -6.74 -3.92
N LYS A 30 9.32 -5.67 -4.52
CA LYS A 30 9.74 -4.51 -3.74
C LYS A 30 8.50 -3.88 -3.09
N VAL A 31 8.62 -3.48 -1.84
CA VAL A 31 7.56 -2.80 -1.09
C VAL A 31 8.06 -1.44 -0.68
N PHE A 32 7.23 -0.44 -0.92
CA PHE A 32 7.40 0.91 -0.42
C PHE A 32 6.33 1.12 0.64
N SER A 33 6.74 1.36 1.88
CA SER A 33 5.82 1.71 2.95
C SER A 33 5.63 3.21 3.03
N TYR A 34 4.42 3.64 3.38
CA TYR A 34 4.07 5.02 3.72
C TYR A 34 3.92 5.24 5.23
N THR A 35 4.22 4.22 6.04
CA THR A 35 4.24 4.34 7.51
C THR A 35 5.54 4.99 8.00
N ASP A 36 5.50 5.66 9.16
CA ASP A 36 6.68 6.24 9.82
C ASP A 36 7.82 5.23 9.96
N ASN A 37 7.49 4.03 10.40
CA ASN A 37 8.40 2.92 10.38
C ASN A 37 8.08 1.98 9.21
N ALA A 38 8.98 1.91 8.25
CA ALA A 38 8.76 1.19 7.00
C ALA A 38 8.52 -0.31 7.19
N GLU A 39 8.99 -0.91 8.29
CA GLU A 39 8.80 -2.33 8.59
C GLU A 39 7.41 -2.64 9.14
N SER A 40 6.75 -1.65 9.78
CA SER A 40 5.43 -1.85 10.38
C SER A 40 4.36 -2.25 9.37
N ILE A 41 4.57 -1.98 8.08
CA ILE A 41 3.66 -2.46 7.03
C ILE A 41 3.51 -3.98 7.03
N PHE A 42 4.58 -4.72 7.41
CA PHE A 42 4.58 -6.18 7.43
C PHE A 42 3.92 -6.78 8.66
N ASP A 43 3.69 -5.99 9.70
CA ASP A 43 2.94 -6.41 10.89
C ASP A 43 1.42 -6.43 10.61
N TYR A 44 0.96 -5.69 9.61
CA TYR A 44 -0.44 -5.70 9.20
C TYR A 44 -0.72 -6.87 8.27
N SER A 45 -1.72 -7.68 8.60
CA SER A 45 -2.17 -8.81 7.78
C SER A 45 -3.68 -9.00 7.95
N PRO A 46 -4.43 -9.34 6.88
CA PRO A 46 -3.98 -9.47 5.49
C PRO A 46 -3.82 -8.13 4.77
N TRP A 47 -3.04 -8.12 3.69
CA TRP A 47 -2.95 -6.99 2.76
C TRP A 47 -4.04 -7.08 1.69
N PHE A 48 -4.65 -5.97 1.35
CA PHE A 48 -5.68 -5.86 0.34
C PHE A 48 -5.20 -5.04 -0.84
N ILE A 49 -5.30 -5.62 -2.03
CA ILE A 49 -4.81 -5.02 -3.27
C ILE A 49 -5.99 -4.79 -4.20
N ASN A 50 -6.14 -3.56 -4.69
CA ASN A 50 -7.22 -3.21 -5.61
C ASN A 50 -6.86 -3.57 -7.06
N GLN A 51 -7.30 -4.73 -7.51
CA GLN A 51 -7.19 -5.16 -8.91
C GLN A 51 -8.42 -4.70 -9.71
N LYS A 52 -8.31 -3.55 -10.39
CA LYS A 52 -9.35 -3.02 -11.30
C LYS A 52 -10.76 -2.93 -10.67
N GLY A 53 -10.84 -2.50 -9.41
CA GLY A 53 -12.09 -2.39 -8.65
C GLY A 53 -12.40 -3.60 -7.77
N THR A 54 -11.61 -4.67 -7.86
CA THR A 54 -11.74 -5.86 -6.99
C THR A 54 -10.66 -5.87 -5.93
N TRP A 55 -11.05 -5.91 -4.67
CA TRP A 55 -10.09 -6.06 -3.57
C TRP A 55 -9.73 -7.53 -3.40
N VAL A 56 -8.46 -7.85 -3.60
CA VAL A 56 -7.91 -9.19 -3.41
C VAL A 56 -7.04 -9.18 -2.17
N GLU A 57 -7.28 -10.11 -1.26
CA GLU A 57 -6.45 -10.29 -0.07
C GLU A 57 -5.20 -11.12 -0.38
N PHE A 58 -4.07 -10.68 0.16
CA PHE A 58 -2.79 -11.35 0.09
C PHE A 58 -2.17 -11.40 1.48
N LYS A 59 -1.59 -12.54 1.83
CA LYS A 59 -0.80 -12.70 3.04
C LYS A 59 0.67 -12.58 2.71
N VAL A 60 1.42 -11.89 3.55
CA VAL A 60 2.88 -11.84 3.45
C VAL A 60 3.43 -13.15 4.02
N GLU A 61 4.06 -13.96 3.17
CA GLU A 61 4.71 -15.21 3.56
C GLU A 61 6.07 -14.92 4.21
N SER A 62 6.83 -13.98 3.63
CA SER A 62 8.14 -13.60 4.14
C SER A 62 8.53 -12.23 3.60
N TRP A 63 9.32 -11.48 4.35
CA TRP A 63 9.89 -10.23 3.87
C TRP A 63 11.33 -10.09 4.33
N LYS A 64 12.09 -9.23 3.65
CA LYS A 64 13.46 -8.90 4.02
C LYS A 64 13.83 -7.50 3.56
N ARG A 65 14.75 -6.87 4.28
CA ARG A 65 15.45 -5.68 3.80
C ARG A 65 16.45 -6.08 2.71
N HIS A 66 16.43 -5.36 1.59
CA HIS A 66 17.36 -5.54 0.51
C HIS A 66 17.89 -4.19 0.02
N ASN A 67 19.17 -3.92 0.33
CA ASN A 67 19.82 -2.65 0.07
C ASN A 67 19.04 -1.49 0.75
N LYS A 68 18.79 -0.37 0.05
CA LYS A 68 17.97 0.75 0.53
C LYS A 68 16.45 0.52 0.43
N GLY A 69 15.99 -0.70 0.22
CA GLY A 69 14.56 -1.01 0.08
C GLY A 69 14.16 -2.29 0.79
N MET A 70 12.87 -2.62 0.70
CA MET A 70 12.31 -3.83 1.30
C MET A 70 11.69 -4.67 0.20
N VAL A 71 11.77 -5.99 0.35
CA VAL A 71 11.12 -6.93 -0.55
C VAL A 71 10.27 -7.91 0.24
N ALA A 72 9.08 -8.20 -0.27
CA ALA A 72 8.11 -9.11 0.31
C ALA A 72 7.82 -10.25 -0.67
N LYS A 73 7.56 -11.42 -0.11
CA LYS A 73 7.00 -12.58 -0.78
C LYS A 73 5.57 -12.73 -0.26
N LEU A 74 4.61 -12.75 -1.17
CA LEU A 74 3.22 -13.03 -0.83
C LEU A 74 2.93 -14.51 -1.03
N GLU A 75 2.04 -15.03 -0.19
CA GLU A 75 1.52 -16.38 -0.35
C GLU A 75 0.77 -16.50 -1.69
N GLY A 76 1.06 -17.55 -2.45
CA GLY A 76 0.50 -17.75 -3.79
C GLY A 76 1.25 -17.06 -4.93
N LEU A 77 2.24 -16.19 -4.65
CA LEU A 77 3.12 -15.59 -5.67
C LEU A 77 4.48 -16.29 -5.71
N GLU A 78 4.56 -17.37 -6.49
CA GLU A 78 5.80 -18.15 -6.61
C GLU A 78 6.62 -17.80 -7.86
N VAL A 79 5.98 -17.21 -8.87
CA VAL A 79 6.63 -16.82 -10.13
C VAL A 79 6.68 -15.31 -10.31
N ARG A 80 7.70 -14.85 -11.06
CA ARG A 80 7.90 -13.43 -11.38
C ARG A 80 6.72 -12.82 -12.14
N GLU A 81 6.02 -13.59 -12.96
CA GLU A 81 4.93 -13.12 -13.82
C GLU A 81 3.75 -12.64 -12.97
N ASP A 82 3.29 -13.44 -12.00
CA ASP A 82 2.21 -13.04 -11.09
C ASP A 82 2.60 -11.84 -10.24
N ALA A 83 3.83 -11.83 -9.75
CA ALA A 83 4.36 -10.68 -9.03
C ALA A 83 4.39 -9.43 -9.93
N HIS A 84 4.72 -9.57 -11.21
CA HIS A 84 4.76 -8.46 -12.15
C HIS A 84 3.38 -7.81 -12.33
N LEU A 85 2.32 -8.61 -12.33
CA LEU A 85 0.94 -8.12 -12.39
C LEU A 85 0.57 -7.25 -11.19
N LEU A 86 1.24 -7.40 -10.06
CA LEU A 86 1.02 -6.61 -8.84
C LEU A 86 1.98 -5.43 -8.72
N THR A 87 2.91 -5.24 -9.66
CA THR A 87 3.80 -4.07 -9.64
C THR A 87 2.99 -2.79 -9.84
N ASN A 88 3.35 -1.74 -9.09
CA ASN A 88 2.63 -0.47 -9.02
C ASN A 88 1.24 -0.50 -8.37
N PHE A 89 0.79 -1.63 -7.82
CA PHE A 89 -0.44 -1.66 -7.06
C PHE A 89 -0.27 -1.13 -5.64
N GLU A 90 -1.34 -0.52 -5.12
CA GLU A 90 -1.39 0.00 -3.77
C GLU A 90 -1.69 -1.11 -2.77
N ILE A 91 -1.02 -1.05 -1.62
CA ILE A 91 -1.19 -1.97 -0.51
C ILE A 91 -2.11 -1.28 0.48
N ALA A 92 -3.31 -1.83 0.64
CA ALA A 92 -4.28 -1.37 1.62
C ALA A 92 -4.47 -2.38 2.74
N ILE A 93 -4.91 -1.93 3.90
CA ILE A 93 -5.26 -2.78 5.04
C ILE A 93 -6.64 -2.38 5.57
N ASP A 94 -7.23 -3.26 6.36
CA ASP A 94 -8.47 -2.92 7.06
C ASP A 94 -8.15 -1.95 8.21
N PRO A 95 -8.91 -0.85 8.40
CA PRO A 95 -8.75 0.02 9.56
C PRO A 95 -8.85 -0.75 10.89
N ALA A 96 -9.59 -1.86 10.94
CA ALA A 96 -9.75 -2.64 12.16
C ALA A 96 -8.51 -3.45 12.57
N VAL A 97 -7.55 -3.66 11.65
CA VAL A 97 -6.27 -4.33 11.98
C VAL A 97 -5.18 -3.35 12.42
N LEU A 98 -5.44 -2.04 12.34
CA LEU A 98 -4.57 -1.08 12.97
C LEU A 98 -4.65 -1.26 14.49
N PRO A 99 -3.51 -1.30 15.21
CA PRO A 99 -3.55 -1.18 16.66
C PRO A 99 -4.29 0.12 17.01
N GLU A 100 -5.10 0.09 18.07
CA GLU A 100 -5.83 1.27 18.57
C GLU A 100 -4.80 2.32 19.03
N LEU A 101 -4.29 3.11 18.09
CA LEU A 101 -3.44 4.25 18.42
C LEU A 101 -4.36 5.36 18.93
N SER A 102 -4.00 5.88 20.10
CA SER A 102 -4.54 7.09 20.71
C SER A 102 -4.62 8.24 19.68
N GLU A 103 -5.60 9.12 19.85
CA GLU A 103 -6.11 10.14 18.93
C GLU A 103 -5.08 11.14 18.32
N ASP A 104 -3.78 10.97 18.58
CA ASP A 104 -2.67 11.87 18.21
C ASP A 104 -1.69 11.29 17.16
N GLU A 105 -1.82 10.03 16.73
CA GLU A 105 -0.97 9.46 15.66
C GLU A 105 -1.67 9.48 14.29
N PHE A 106 -1.19 10.38 13.43
CA PHE A 106 -1.65 10.50 12.05
C PHE A 106 -0.92 9.47 11.18
N TYR A 107 -1.59 8.39 10.80
CA TYR A 107 -1.16 7.63 9.61
C TYR A 107 -1.16 8.58 8.41
N TRP A 108 -0.11 8.55 7.57
CA TRP A 108 0.21 9.47 6.46
C TRP A 108 -0.81 9.51 5.29
N ARG A 109 -2.10 9.61 5.62
CA ARG A 109 -3.25 9.64 4.71
C ARG A 109 -3.28 10.86 3.78
N GLU A 110 -2.35 11.81 3.90
CA GLU A 110 -2.35 13.05 3.12
C GLU A 110 -1.40 13.10 1.92
N LEU A 111 -0.57 12.07 1.64
CA LEU A 111 0.41 12.16 0.53
C LEU A 111 0.14 11.33 -0.72
N PHE A 112 -0.77 10.35 -0.70
CA PHE A 112 -1.03 9.52 -1.90
C PHE A 112 -2.53 9.40 -2.15
N GLY A 113 -3.05 10.35 -2.94
CA GLY A 113 -4.47 10.47 -3.27
C GLY A 113 -4.80 11.76 -4.01
N MET A 114 -3.90 12.75 -3.98
CA MET A 114 -3.97 13.87 -4.91
C MET A 114 -3.41 13.44 -6.26
N GLN A 115 -4.32 13.21 -7.20
CA GLN A 115 -4.05 13.43 -8.60
C GLN A 115 -3.55 14.87 -8.73
N VAL A 116 -2.24 15.06 -8.96
CA VAL A 116 -1.72 16.37 -9.39
C VAL A 116 -2.20 16.57 -10.82
N VAL A 117 -3.45 16.98 -10.96
CA VAL A 117 -3.94 17.63 -12.18
C VAL A 117 -3.43 19.05 -12.13
N THR A 118 -2.36 19.31 -12.86
CA THR A 118 -1.98 20.67 -13.21
C THR A 118 -3.13 21.24 -14.04
N THR A 119 -3.68 22.40 -13.66
CA THR A 119 -4.76 23.08 -14.41
C THR A 119 -4.29 23.66 -15.75
N LYS A 120 -3.05 23.35 -16.18
CA LYS A 120 -2.44 23.81 -17.42
C LYS A 120 -1.57 22.68 -17.96
N GLY A 121 -2.13 21.87 -18.86
CA GLY A 121 -1.40 20.78 -19.49
C GLY A 121 -0.21 21.32 -20.28
N TYR A 122 1.01 21.11 -19.78
CA TYR A 122 2.23 20.96 -20.58
C TYR A 122 3.33 20.26 -19.77
N ASP A 123 3.92 19.24 -20.41
CA ASP A 123 5.09 18.45 -20.04
C ASP A 123 6.33 19.31 -19.75
N LEU A 124 7.05 19.10 -18.64
CA LEU A 124 8.47 19.48 -18.50
C LEU A 124 9.20 18.70 -17.40
N GLY A 125 9.93 17.65 -17.78
CA GLY A 125 11.32 17.42 -17.35
C GLY A 125 11.66 16.92 -15.93
N VAL A 126 12.78 16.19 -15.85
CA VAL A 126 13.33 15.45 -14.69
C VAL A 126 13.98 16.37 -13.65
N VAL A 127 13.88 16.05 -12.36
CA VAL A 127 14.64 16.73 -11.28
C VAL A 127 15.67 15.79 -10.68
N SER A 128 16.92 16.24 -10.75
CA SER A 128 18.09 15.73 -10.03
C SER A 128 18.24 16.47 -8.70
N ASP A 129 18.46 15.74 -7.62
CA ASP A 129 19.45 16.06 -6.56
C ASP A 129 19.90 14.74 -5.89
#